data_AF-A0A1G0I9X7-F1
#
_entry.id   AF-A0A1G0I9X7-F1
#
_cell.length_a   1.000
_cell.length_b   1.000
_cell.length_c   1.000
_cell.angle_alpha   90.00
_cell.angle_beta   90.00
_cell.angle_gamma   90.00
#
_symmetry.space_group_name_H-M   'P 1'
#
loop_
_entity.id
_entity.type
_entity.pdbx_description
1 polymer ?
#
loop_
_entity_poly.entity_id
_entity_poly.type
_entity_poly.pdbx_seq_one_letter_code
_entity_poly.pdbx_strand_id
1 'polypeptide(L)'
;MMHANRSSVVVRLRKALLPWVLLAGCPVALAAAGAGAPASEDGMPRRLVLALDGIPFDVFIELQSEGHFRQFHPAARMVSTFPSLSEVAFAAIGGGDPPDGYQFVRYDPASNRVVGTTIASLNGRAHPKIAADSSGDSIPHRVLGYVASYSTAIRDLRQIERELMASRKHDFVAYLGTSDPLVHLQGREGTRRFLLWLDDYLAQLQEKTLRRTGRYLQVDLVSDHGSTLVRGKVLALERELAGCGLRRSRSVAGPGDVVYPKPGIVGSVALMMAPADADAVARCFARLPGVDLVAVDHDDSVLVINRDGEANVRLIEGGLRESFGYRVKSGDPLGLLAWATASNSAADGELQWSASQWFDATKDSARPDPLRRLWRAFHGSVKHPSKVLVSLSDGYEIGNPALLALSSLRGRFGTHGSMTRMASLGVIASNWREIPDVDAWGANEALFGDTVLARSRRDADSISGWTIPRSFPSVTSARPTPPASGH
;
A
#
# COMPACT_ATOMS: atom_id res chain seq x y z
N MET A 1 -45.91 51.90 9.37
CA MET A 1 -45.77 52.43 10.75
C MET A 1 -44.39 52.02 11.25
N MET A 2 -43.40 52.92 11.27
CA MET A 2 -43.06 53.82 12.42
C MET A 2 -42.78 52.99 13.68
N HIS A 3 -41.67 53.08 14.43
CA HIS A 3 -40.53 53.99 14.61
C HIS A 3 -39.43 53.14 15.33
N ALA A 4 -38.13 53.22 15.05
CA ALA A 4 -37.12 54.24 15.37
C ALA A 4 -36.94 54.58 16.87
N ASN A 5 -35.76 54.25 17.43
CA ASN A 5 -34.93 55.08 18.35
C ASN A 5 -33.57 54.38 18.55
N ARG A 6 -32.39 54.87 18.11
CA ARG A 6 -31.55 56.01 18.59
C ARG A 6 -31.38 55.96 20.13
N SER A 7 -30.18 55.89 20.72
CA SER A 7 -28.97 56.75 20.58
C SER A 7 -27.79 56.08 21.36
N SER A 8 -26.59 55.85 20.80
CA SER A 8 -25.34 56.66 20.90
C SER A 8 -24.94 57.21 22.28
N VAL A 9 -23.67 56.95 22.70
CA VAL A 9 -22.66 57.83 23.36
C VAL A 9 -21.49 56.92 23.84
N VAL A 10 -20.35 56.84 23.13
CA VAL A 10 -19.09 57.61 23.25
C VAL A 10 -18.30 57.42 24.58
N VAL A 11 -17.28 56.55 24.49
CA VAL A 11 -15.86 56.65 24.90
C VAL A 11 -15.48 57.37 26.21
N ARG A 12 -14.73 56.67 27.09
CA ARG A 12 -13.47 57.18 27.68
C ARG A 12 -12.61 56.08 28.32
N LEU A 13 -11.38 55.95 27.82
CA LEU A 13 -10.26 55.25 28.45
C LEU A 13 -9.75 56.02 29.69
N ARG A 14 -9.37 55.30 30.76
CA ARG A 14 -8.14 55.60 31.53
C ARG A 14 -7.70 54.40 32.40
N LYS A 15 -6.37 54.28 32.46
CA LYS A 15 -5.49 53.24 33.01
C LYS A 15 -5.62 53.02 34.53
N ALA A 16 -5.37 51.78 34.99
CA ALA A 16 -4.70 51.44 36.26
C ALA A 16 -4.40 49.91 36.25
N LEU A 17 -3.12 49.51 36.19
CA LEU A 17 -2.31 48.98 37.31
C LEU A 17 -2.70 47.54 37.74
N LEU A 18 -1.80 46.61 37.38
CA LEU A 18 -1.72 45.24 37.91
C LEU A 18 -1.47 45.27 39.43
N PRO A 19 -1.94 44.23 40.15
CA PRO A 19 -1.03 43.56 41.06
C PRO A 19 -1.01 42.04 40.87
N TRP A 20 0.14 41.52 41.23
CA TRP A 20 0.59 40.14 41.17
C TRP A 20 -0.30 39.18 41.95
N VAL A 21 -0.57 38.01 41.36
CA VAL A 21 -1.01 36.82 42.10
C VAL A 21 -0.03 35.69 41.78
N LEU A 22 0.67 35.26 42.84
CA LEU A 22 1.44 34.04 42.93
C LEU A 22 0.52 32.83 42.68
N LEU A 23 0.81 32.04 41.64
CA LEU A 23 0.25 30.71 41.46
C LEU A 23 1.37 29.68 41.59
N ALA A 24 1.20 28.85 42.62
CA ALA A 24 2.03 27.72 42.96
C ALA A 24 2.18 26.75 41.78
N GLY A 25 3.40 26.22 41.64
CA GLY A 25 3.76 25.28 40.59
C GLY A 25 3.03 23.94 40.73
N CYS A 26 2.18 23.64 39.74
CA CYS A 26 2.04 22.29 39.24
C CYS A 26 3.14 22.07 38.20
N PRO A 27 3.97 21.03 38.29
CA PRO A 27 4.79 20.63 37.16
C PRO A 27 3.83 20.06 36.11
N VAL A 28 3.42 20.91 35.17
CA VAL A 28 2.94 20.44 33.89
C VAL A 28 4.12 19.67 33.31
N ALA A 29 3.97 18.35 33.25
CA ALA A 29 4.85 17.51 32.45
C ALA A 29 4.77 18.07 31.02
N LEU A 30 5.79 18.86 30.66
CA LEU A 30 6.04 19.24 29.30
C LEU A 30 6.29 17.91 28.59
N ALA A 31 5.27 17.41 27.89
CA ALA A 31 5.44 16.34 26.94
C ALA A 31 6.61 16.75 26.05
N ALA A 32 7.67 15.95 26.05
CA ALA A 32 8.80 16.13 25.18
C ALA A 32 8.28 16.09 23.74
N ALA A 33 8.05 17.27 23.16
CA ALA A 33 7.94 17.43 21.72
C ALA A 33 9.23 16.82 21.14
N GLY A 34 9.05 15.83 20.26
CA GLY A 34 10.07 14.88 19.86
C GLY A 34 11.42 15.54 19.57
N ALA A 35 12.47 15.00 20.18
CA ALA A 35 13.83 15.22 19.72
C ALA A 35 13.86 14.90 18.22
N GLY A 36 14.18 15.90 17.39
CA GLY A 36 14.31 15.69 15.95
C GLY A 36 15.24 14.52 15.67
N ALA A 37 14.93 13.73 14.64
CA ALA A 37 15.75 12.58 14.25
C ALA A 37 17.24 13.01 14.21
N PRO A 38 18.15 12.22 14.80
CA PRO A 38 19.55 12.60 14.90
C PRO A 38 20.11 12.91 13.50
N ALA A 39 20.90 13.98 13.41
CA ALA A 39 21.61 14.29 12.18
C ALA A 39 22.74 13.25 11.98
N SER A 40 23.05 12.93 10.73
CA SER A 40 24.25 12.15 10.41
C SER A 40 25.50 13.00 10.59
N GLU A 41 26.50 12.43 11.26
CA GLU A 41 27.77 13.10 11.59
C GLU A 41 28.58 13.48 10.34
N ASP A 42 28.49 12.69 9.28
CA ASP A 42 29.19 12.90 8.01
C ASP A 42 28.41 13.77 7.00
N GLY A 43 27.26 14.32 7.42
CA GLY A 43 26.45 15.21 6.60
C GLY A 43 25.76 14.52 5.41
N MET A 44 25.48 13.22 5.51
CA MET A 44 24.63 12.46 4.57
C MET A 44 23.90 11.31 5.30
N PRO A 45 22.67 10.92 4.92
CA PRO A 45 22.00 9.80 5.57
C PRO A 45 22.81 8.50 5.55
N ARG A 46 22.73 7.77 6.66
CA ARG A 46 23.33 6.44 6.82
C ARG A 46 22.47 5.37 6.16
N ARG A 47 21.15 5.58 6.20
CA ARG A 47 20.18 4.62 5.75
C ARG A 47 19.15 5.25 4.81
N LEU A 48 18.83 4.54 3.75
CA LEU A 48 17.74 4.81 2.82
C LEU A 48 16.69 3.70 2.95
N VAL A 49 15.44 4.08 3.26
CA VAL A 49 14.27 3.23 3.05
C VAL A 49 13.61 3.69 1.76
N LEU A 50 13.68 2.87 0.70
CA LEU A 50 13.11 3.19 -0.60
C LEU A 50 11.83 2.37 -0.81
N ALA A 51 10.68 3.03 -0.67
CA ALA A 51 9.37 2.49 -0.96
C ALA A 51 9.07 2.59 -2.47
N LEU A 52 8.94 1.44 -3.13
CA LEU A 52 8.62 1.28 -4.55
C LEU A 52 7.18 0.83 -4.69
N ASP A 53 6.32 1.63 -5.32
CA ASP A 53 4.90 1.27 -5.50
C ASP A 53 4.75 0.11 -6.51
N GLY A 54 4.07 -0.96 -6.11
CA GLY A 54 3.58 -2.03 -6.98
C GLY A 54 4.62 -2.96 -7.65
N ILE A 55 5.81 -3.14 -7.08
CA ILE A 55 6.83 -4.08 -7.57
C ILE A 55 6.49 -5.52 -7.14
N PRO A 56 6.23 -6.43 -8.10
CA PRO A 56 5.84 -7.81 -7.78
C PRO A 56 7.02 -8.65 -7.27
N PHE A 57 6.79 -9.40 -6.19
CA PHE A 57 7.77 -10.30 -5.59
C PHE A 57 8.40 -11.27 -6.61
N ASP A 58 7.56 -11.90 -7.43
CA ASP A 58 8.00 -12.94 -8.36
C ASP A 58 8.95 -12.42 -9.46
N VAL A 59 8.86 -11.13 -9.84
CA VAL A 59 9.79 -10.53 -10.81
C VAL A 59 11.13 -10.23 -10.13
N PHE A 60 11.09 -9.75 -8.89
CA PHE A 60 12.30 -9.41 -8.14
C PHE A 60 13.13 -10.66 -7.82
N ILE A 61 12.50 -11.73 -7.34
CA ILE A 61 13.21 -12.98 -7.01
C ILE A 61 13.75 -13.69 -8.24
N GLU A 62 13.07 -13.61 -9.39
CA GLU A 62 13.59 -14.10 -10.67
C GLU A 62 14.90 -13.38 -11.01
N LEU A 63 14.90 -12.04 -10.94
CA LEU A 63 16.11 -11.24 -11.17
C LEU A 63 17.23 -11.58 -10.17
N GLN A 64 16.91 -11.79 -8.89
CA GLN A 64 17.90 -12.27 -7.92
C GLN A 64 18.46 -13.64 -8.30
N SER A 65 17.62 -14.58 -8.76
CA SER A 65 18.06 -15.91 -9.20
C SER A 65 18.98 -15.88 -10.42
N GLU A 66 18.84 -14.86 -11.27
CA GLU A 66 19.72 -14.60 -12.42
C GLU A 66 21.02 -13.87 -12.03
N GLY A 67 21.15 -13.51 -10.76
CA GLY A 67 22.32 -12.85 -10.20
C GLY A 67 22.29 -11.33 -10.32
N HIS A 68 21.12 -10.70 -10.41
CA HIS A 68 20.94 -9.27 -10.14
C HIS A 68 20.69 -9.01 -8.65
N PHE A 69 20.81 -7.76 -8.20
CA PHE A 69 20.67 -7.37 -6.80
C PHE A 69 21.60 -8.16 -5.85
N ARG A 70 22.82 -8.49 -6.30
CA ARG A 70 23.81 -9.27 -5.50
C ARG A 70 24.26 -8.57 -4.22
N GLN A 71 24.04 -7.26 -4.14
CA GLN A 71 24.32 -6.47 -2.95
C GLN A 71 23.27 -6.67 -1.85
N PHE A 72 22.12 -7.25 -2.20
CA PHE A 72 21.03 -7.51 -1.26
C PHE A 72 21.09 -8.93 -0.73
N HIS A 73 20.67 -9.10 0.51
CA HIS A 73 20.27 -10.41 1.01
C HIS A 73 19.09 -10.95 0.17
N PRO A 74 18.80 -12.26 0.24
CA PRO A 74 17.62 -12.82 -0.40
C PRO A 74 16.37 -12.00 -0.02
N ALA A 75 15.61 -11.57 -1.02
CA ALA A 75 14.40 -10.81 -0.79
C ALA A 75 13.35 -11.66 -0.09
N ALA A 76 12.58 -11.03 0.79
CA ALA A 76 11.46 -11.64 1.48
C ALA A 76 10.13 -11.10 0.95
N ARG A 77 9.07 -11.86 1.19
CA ARG A 77 7.71 -11.47 0.81
C ARG A 77 7.25 -10.32 1.69
N MET A 78 6.63 -9.34 1.07
CA MET A 78 5.81 -8.35 1.74
C MET A 78 4.35 -8.62 1.35
N VAL A 79 3.58 -9.23 2.27
CA VAL A 79 2.17 -9.53 2.04
C VAL A 79 1.33 -8.27 2.31
N SER A 80 0.71 -7.74 1.26
CA SER A 80 -0.12 -6.54 1.31
C SER A 80 -1.38 -6.71 2.17
N THR A 81 -2.07 -5.61 2.43
CA THR A 81 -3.41 -5.58 3.03
C THR A 81 -4.46 -6.18 2.11
N PHE A 82 -5.71 -6.26 2.58
CA PHE A 82 -6.88 -6.42 1.70
C PHE A 82 -7.83 -5.23 1.86
N PRO A 83 -8.27 -4.60 0.77
CA PRO A 83 -7.69 -4.67 -0.58
C PRO A 83 -6.18 -4.36 -0.61
N SER A 84 -5.44 -4.97 -1.55
CA SER A 84 -4.01 -4.71 -1.78
C SER A 84 -3.79 -3.42 -2.54
N LEU A 85 -4.06 -2.30 -1.87
CA LEU A 85 -4.07 -0.95 -2.45
C LEU A 85 -3.08 -0.07 -1.67
N SER A 86 -2.31 0.75 -2.38
CA SER A 86 -1.18 1.45 -1.80
C SER A 86 -1.51 2.37 -0.63
N GLU A 87 -2.68 3.02 -0.63
CA GLU A 87 -3.06 3.93 0.46
C GLU A 87 -3.20 3.18 1.80
N VAL A 88 -3.77 1.99 1.78
CA VAL A 88 -3.97 1.16 2.97
C VAL A 88 -2.67 0.45 3.34
N ALA A 89 -1.98 -0.11 2.34
CA ALA A 89 -0.75 -0.86 2.56
C ALA A 89 0.38 0.02 3.09
N PHE A 90 0.63 1.20 2.51
CA PHE A 90 1.67 2.09 3.03
C PHE A 90 1.32 2.76 4.36
N ALA A 91 0.03 2.98 4.66
CA ALA A 91 -0.37 3.39 6.01
C ALA A 91 0.01 2.32 7.05
N ALA A 92 -0.24 1.04 6.75
CA ALA A 92 0.19 -0.07 7.58
C ALA A 92 1.72 -0.21 7.70
N ILE A 93 2.44 -0.16 6.57
CA ILE A 93 3.92 -0.23 6.53
C ILE A 93 4.55 0.95 7.28
N GLY A 94 3.98 2.14 7.14
CA GLY A 94 4.44 3.35 7.82
C GLY A 94 4.05 3.42 9.31
N GLY A 95 3.18 2.53 9.79
CA GLY A 95 2.63 2.60 11.15
C GLY A 95 1.80 3.87 11.39
N GLY A 96 1.24 4.44 10.32
CA GLY A 96 0.45 5.66 10.37
C GLY A 96 -1.02 5.42 10.69
N ASP A 97 -1.78 6.51 10.87
CA ASP A 97 -3.23 6.44 11.04
C ASP A 97 -3.90 5.78 9.82
N PRO A 98 -4.93 4.94 10.02
CA PRO A 98 -5.69 4.36 8.93
C PRO A 98 -6.27 5.46 8.01
N PRO A 99 -6.23 5.30 6.67
CA PRO A 99 -6.86 6.24 5.77
C PRO A 99 -8.38 6.25 5.95
N ASP A 100 -9.04 7.33 5.51
CA ASP A 100 -10.48 7.47 5.67
C ASP A 100 -11.30 6.39 4.93
N GLY A 101 -10.74 5.80 3.86
CA GLY A 101 -11.33 4.70 3.10
C GLY A 101 -10.25 3.95 2.31
N TYR A 102 -10.64 2.89 1.59
CA TYR A 102 -9.66 2.02 0.89
C TYR A 102 -8.86 2.73 -0.20
N GLN A 103 -9.43 3.79 -0.77
CA GLN A 103 -8.78 4.68 -1.73
C GLN A 103 -9.29 6.10 -1.51
N PHE A 104 -8.58 7.04 -2.10
CA PHE A 104 -8.89 8.45 -1.97
C PHE A 104 -10.30 8.81 -2.46
N VAL A 105 -10.73 8.19 -3.57
CA VAL A 105 -12.14 8.24 -3.98
C VAL A 105 -12.87 7.15 -3.22
N ARG A 106 -13.75 7.57 -2.32
CA ARG A 106 -14.45 6.68 -1.38
C ARG A 106 -15.89 7.12 -1.23
N TYR A 107 -16.70 6.25 -0.66
CA TYR A 107 -18.00 6.64 -0.14
C TYR A 107 -17.83 7.23 1.26
N ASP A 108 -18.51 8.34 1.53
CA ASP A 108 -18.59 8.95 2.85
C ASP A 108 -19.99 8.67 3.44
N PRO A 109 -20.07 7.90 4.54
CA PRO A 109 -21.33 7.64 5.22
C PRO A 109 -22.02 8.90 5.75
N ALA A 110 -21.27 9.93 6.15
CA ALA A 110 -21.86 11.15 6.73
C ALA A 110 -22.65 11.96 5.69
N SER A 111 -22.10 12.09 4.47
CA SER A 111 -22.78 12.75 3.36
C SER A 111 -23.61 11.82 2.46
N ASN A 112 -23.58 10.50 2.70
CA ASN A 112 -24.23 9.44 1.90
C ASN A 112 -23.88 9.52 0.40
N ARG A 113 -22.61 9.81 0.08
CA ARG A 113 -22.15 10.06 -1.31
C ARG A 113 -20.70 9.64 -1.52
N VAL A 114 -20.33 9.44 -2.78
CA VAL A 114 -18.92 9.30 -3.18
C VAL A 114 -18.22 10.66 -3.15
N VAL A 115 -17.13 10.75 -2.38
CA VAL A 115 -16.26 11.93 -2.23
C VAL A 115 -14.87 11.66 -2.82
N GLY A 116 -14.02 12.68 -2.90
CA GLY A 116 -12.65 12.56 -3.42
C GLY A 116 -12.53 12.66 -4.95
N THR A 117 -13.61 13.02 -5.65
CA THR A 117 -13.65 13.13 -7.13
C THR A 117 -13.25 14.50 -7.68
N THR A 118 -13.04 15.51 -6.83
CA THR A 118 -12.73 16.88 -7.27
C THR A 118 -11.23 17.10 -7.51
N ILE A 119 -10.85 18.10 -8.32
CA ILE A 119 -9.44 18.47 -8.57
C ILE A 119 -8.72 18.88 -7.28
N ALA A 120 -9.39 19.61 -6.39
CA ALA A 120 -8.84 19.96 -5.07
C ALA A 120 -8.60 18.72 -4.20
N SER A 121 -9.49 17.73 -4.30
CA SER A 121 -9.29 16.43 -3.68
C SER A 121 -8.13 15.66 -4.35
N LEU A 122 -7.99 15.69 -5.68
CA LEU A 122 -6.83 15.09 -6.37
C LEU A 122 -5.48 15.71 -5.99
N ASN A 123 -5.46 16.97 -5.54
CA ASN A 123 -4.29 17.60 -4.89
C ASN A 123 -4.06 17.06 -3.47
N GLY A 124 -5.10 16.67 -2.74
CA GLY A 124 -5.02 16.01 -1.42
C GLY A 124 -4.44 14.59 -1.45
N ARG A 125 -4.34 13.96 -2.63
CA ARG A 125 -3.48 12.77 -2.85
C ARG A 125 -1.97 13.09 -2.74
N ALA A 126 -1.60 14.34 -2.48
CA ALA A 126 -0.25 14.73 -2.08
C ALA A 126 0.05 14.42 -0.60
N HIS A 127 -0.91 13.89 0.18
CA HIS A 127 -0.60 13.28 1.46
C HIS A 127 0.33 12.08 1.23
N PRO A 128 1.52 12.05 1.85
CA PRO A 128 2.48 10.98 1.64
C PRO A 128 1.83 9.63 2.01
N LYS A 129 1.80 8.67 1.07
CA LYS A 129 1.28 7.31 1.34
C LYS A 129 2.04 6.65 2.50
N ILE A 130 3.31 7.02 2.64
CA ILE A 130 4.21 6.79 3.76
C ILE A 130 4.87 8.13 4.09
N ALA A 131 5.22 8.40 5.36
CA ALA A 131 5.92 9.63 5.76
C ALA A 131 7.32 9.73 5.12
N ALA A 132 7.36 10.17 3.86
CA ALA A 132 8.55 10.27 3.06
C ALA A 132 9.19 11.66 3.20
N ASP A 133 10.52 11.66 3.21
CA ASP A 133 11.35 12.87 3.15
C ASP A 133 11.47 13.43 1.74
N SER A 134 11.22 12.59 0.73
CA SER A 134 11.27 12.96 -0.67
C SER A 134 10.05 13.79 -1.09
N SER A 135 10.25 14.72 -2.03
CA SER A 135 9.16 15.54 -2.57
C SER A 135 8.05 14.69 -3.20
N GLY A 136 6.79 15.00 -2.89
CA GLY A 136 5.61 14.30 -3.44
C GLY A 136 5.21 14.77 -4.84
N ASP A 137 4.42 13.95 -5.54
CA ASP A 137 3.99 14.20 -6.91
C ASP A 137 2.89 15.26 -7.05
N SER A 138 3.05 16.16 -8.03
CA SER A 138 1.98 17.07 -8.48
C SER A 138 1.03 16.39 -9.50
N ILE A 139 -0.19 16.91 -9.68
CA ILE A 139 -1.15 16.35 -10.67
C ILE A 139 -0.55 16.25 -12.09
N PRO A 140 0.11 17.28 -12.66
CA PRO A 140 0.72 17.17 -13.99
C PRO A 140 1.79 16.08 -14.06
N HIS A 141 2.56 15.91 -12.97
CA HIS A 141 3.58 14.88 -12.86
C HIS A 141 2.99 13.46 -12.94
N ARG A 142 1.84 13.26 -12.29
CA ARG A 142 1.11 11.99 -12.33
C ARG A 142 0.59 11.67 -13.72
N VAL A 143 0.05 12.66 -14.44
CA VAL A 143 -0.38 12.49 -15.84
C VAL A 143 0.80 12.09 -16.74
N LEU A 144 1.96 12.73 -16.56
CA LEU A 144 3.18 12.33 -17.27
C LEU A 144 3.62 10.89 -16.93
N GLY A 145 3.46 10.47 -15.67
CA GLY A 145 3.64 9.07 -15.25
C GLY A 145 2.81 8.08 -16.08
N TYR A 146 1.59 8.43 -16.49
CA TYR A 146 0.76 7.58 -17.37
C TYR A 146 1.12 7.68 -18.87
N VAL A 147 1.93 8.67 -19.27
CA VAL A 147 2.32 8.90 -20.67
C VAL A 147 3.71 8.35 -20.97
N ALA A 148 4.64 8.53 -20.04
CA ALA A 148 6.06 8.20 -20.18
C ALA A 148 6.60 7.55 -18.89
N SER A 149 5.89 6.54 -18.36
CA SER A 149 6.11 5.92 -17.05
C SER A 149 7.57 5.58 -16.74
N TYR A 150 8.28 4.95 -17.68
CA TYR A 150 9.69 4.62 -17.50
C TYR A 150 10.55 5.86 -17.26
N SER A 151 10.55 6.82 -18.20
CA SER A 151 11.38 8.04 -18.09
C SER A 151 11.04 8.87 -16.86
N THR A 152 9.77 8.91 -16.45
CA THR A 152 9.34 9.59 -15.22
C THR A 152 9.90 8.89 -13.98
N ALA A 153 9.77 7.56 -13.86
CA ALA A 153 10.34 6.81 -12.74
C ALA A 153 11.85 7.00 -12.59
N ILE A 154 12.59 7.03 -13.71
CA ILE A 154 14.03 7.34 -13.72
C ILE A 154 14.31 8.76 -13.22
N ARG A 155 13.51 9.74 -13.65
CA ARG A 155 13.67 11.15 -13.27
C ARG A 155 13.43 11.33 -11.76
N ASP A 156 12.42 10.66 -11.23
CA ASP A 156 12.04 10.74 -9.82
C ASP A 156 13.08 10.11 -8.93
N LEU A 157 13.62 8.95 -9.31
CA LEU A 157 14.68 8.33 -8.55
C LEU A 157 15.94 9.21 -8.51
N ARG A 158 16.26 9.89 -9.63
CA ARG A 158 17.34 10.89 -9.64
C ARG A 158 17.04 12.11 -8.79
N GLN A 159 15.77 12.49 -8.62
CA GLN A 159 15.37 13.55 -7.67
C GLN A 159 15.55 13.09 -6.23
N ILE A 160 15.10 11.87 -5.91
CA ILE A 160 15.31 11.22 -4.61
C ILE A 160 16.80 11.17 -4.26
N GLU A 161 17.67 10.79 -5.20
CA GLU A 161 19.12 10.82 -4.97
C GLU A 161 19.62 12.23 -4.62
N ARG A 162 19.19 13.27 -5.36
CA ARG A 162 19.60 14.65 -5.05
C ARG A 162 19.18 15.06 -3.65
N GLU A 163 17.96 14.72 -3.25
CA GLU A 163 17.41 15.04 -1.92
C GLU A 163 18.12 14.24 -0.80
N LEU A 164 18.34 12.94 -1.01
CA LEU A 164 19.13 12.07 -0.14
C LEU A 164 20.53 12.65 0.08
N MET A 165 21.21 13.01 -1.02
CA MET A 165 22.56 13.59 -0.97
C MET A 165 22.58 14.97 -0.30
N ALA A 166 21.50 15.74 -0.36
CA ALA A 166 21.42 17.04 0.31
C ALA A 166 20.99 16.94 1.80
N SER A 167 20.39 15.82 2.20
CA SER A 167 19.88 15.61 3.54
C SER A 167 21.00 15.45 4.58
N ARG A 168 20.71 15.85 5.81
CA ARG A 168 21.55 15.60 6.99
C ARG A 168 20.89 14.65 7.99
N LYS A 169 19.70 14.11 7.69
CA LYS A 169 19.04 13.14 8.58
C LYS A 169 19.88 11.87 8.67
N HIS A 170 19.80 11.14 9.78
CA HIS A 170 20.41 9.81 9.86
C HIS A 170 19.74 8.81 8.92
N ASP A 171 18.41 8.73 8.99
CA ASP A 171 17.59 7.88 8.12
C ASP A 171 16.84 8.76 7.11
N PHE A 172 16.75 8.30 5.87
CA PHE A 172 16.02 8.96 4.80
C PHE A 172 14.98 8.02 4.23
N VAL A 173 13.71 8.41 4.26
CA VAL A 173 12.60 7.63 3.69
C VAL A 173 12.19 8.24 2.36
N ALA A 174 12.22 7.45 1.30
CA ALA A 174 11.83 7.88 -0.03
C ALA A 174 10.67 7.03 -0.55
N TYR A 175 9.79 7.64 -1.33
CA TYR A 175 8.69 6.95 -2.00
C TYR A 175 8.69 7.23 -3.49
N LEU A 176 8.71 6.17 -4.29
CA LEU A 176 8.64 6.22 -5.74
C LEU A 176 7.26 5.71 -6.19
N GLY A 177 6.30 6.63 -6.35
CA GLY A 177 4.95 6.29 -6.79
C GLY A 177 4.83 5.95 -8.28
N THR A 178 5.80 6.35 -9.10
CA THR A 178 5.76 6.19 -10.56
C THR A 178 6.15 4.80 -11.05
N SER A 179 6.63 3.93 -10.16
CA SER A 179 6.84 2.50 -10.48
C SER A 179 5.54 1.73 -10.69
N ASP A 180 4.44 2.09 -10.02
CA ASP A 180 3.15 1.42 -10.20
C ASP A 180 2.53 1.67 -11.60
N PRO A 181 2.41 2.93 -12.08
CA PRO A 181 2.03 3.20 -13.47
C PRO A 181 2.95 2.51 -14.50
N LEU A 182 4.23 2.33 -14.19
CA LEU A 182 5.16 1.59 -15.05
C LEU A 182 4.76 0.12 -15.15
N VAL A 183 4.50 -0.53 -14.02
CA VAL A 183 4.06 -1.93 -13.95
C VAL A 183 2.73 -2.12 -14.70
N HIS A 184 1.74 -1.24 -14.45
CA HIS A 184 0.44 -1.31 -15.12
C HIS A 184 0.51 -1.18 -16.65
N LEU A 185 1.36 -0.26 -17.15
CA LEU A 185 1.41 0.10 -18.57
C LEU A 185 2.42 -0.70 -19.39
N GLN A 186 3.49 -1.20 -18.76
CA GLN A 186 4.57 -1.90 -19.46
C GLN A 186 4.68 -3.39 -19.09
N GLY A 187 3.94 -3.82 -18.07
CA GLY A 187 3.89 -5.22 -17.65
C GLY A 187 5.24 -5.78 -17.23
N ARG A 188 5.35 -7.10 -17.27
CA ARG A 188 6.52 -7.84 -16.78
C ARG A 188 7.84 -7.34 -17.38
N GLU A 189 7.88 -7.15 -18.70
CA GLU A 189 9.11 -6.76 -19.39
C GLU A 189 9.56 -5.34 -19.02
N GLY A 190 8.62 -4.40 -18.94
CA GLY A 190 8.93 -3.04 -18.49
C GLY A 190 9.40 -3.00 -17.04
N THR A 191 8.74 -3.76 -16.16
CA THR A 191 9.14 -3.92 -14.76
C THR A 191 10.54 -4.50 -14.65
N ARG A 192 10.83 -5.59 -15.39
CA ARG A 192 12.15 -6.22 -15.41
C ARG A 192 13.23 -5.23 -15.85
N ARG A 193 13.02 -4.53 -16.96
CA ARG A 193 13.93 -3.50 -17.46
C ARG A 193 14.18 -2.39 -16.43
N PHE A 194 13.13 -1.94 -15.75
CA PHE A 194 13.25 -0.93 -14.69
C PHE A 194 14.07 -1.44 -13.50
N LEU A 195 13.82 -2.67 -13.05
CA LEU A 195 14.54 -3.27 -11.93
C LEU A 195 16.01 -3.55 -12.24
N LEU A 196 16.34 -3.97 -13.46
CA LEU A 196 17.73 -4.08 -13.93
C LEU A 196 18.44 -2.74 -13.87
N TRP A 197 17.78 -1.69 -14.36
CA TRP A 197 18.33 -0.34 -14.27
C TRP A 197 18.45 0.13 -12.82
N LEU A 198 17.50 -0.22 -11.94
CA LEU A 198 17.53 0.11 -10.52
C LEU A 198 18.71 -0.56 -9.81
N ASP A 199 19.00 -1.83 -10.12
CA ASP A 199 20.16 -2.56 -9.56
C ASP A 199 21.48 -1.84 -9.88
N ASP A 200 21.72 -1.56 -11.17
CA ASP A 200 22.89 -0.79 -11.63
C ASP A 200 22.95 0.60 -10.99
N TYR A 201 21.80 1.25 -10.82
CA TYR A 201 21.70 2.58 -10.24
C TYR A 201 22.01 2.58 -8.74
N LEU A 202 21.51 1.59 -7.98
CA LEU A 202 21.81 1.44 -6.56
C LEU A 202 23.29 1.13 -6.36
N ALA A 203 23.92 0.33 -7.22
CA ALA A 203 25.36 0.12 -7.21
C ALA A 203 26.15 1.43 -7.38
N GLN A 204 25.75 2.28 -8.33
CA GLN A 204 26.36 3.59 -8.52
C GLN A 204 26.14 4.53 -7.32
N LEU A 205 24.96 4.46 -6.69
CA LEU A 205 24.66 5.23 -5.48
C LEU A 205 25.54 4.79 -4.30
N GLN A 206 25.81 3.49 -4.16
CA GLN A 206 26.76 2.98 -3.17
C GLN A 206 28.15 3.58 -3.38
N GLU A 207 28.66 3.55 -4.61
CA GLU A 207 29.99 4.11 -4.89
C GLU A 207 30.05 5.62 -4.63
N LYS A 208 29.00 6.37 -4.99
CA LYS A 208 28.92 7.82 -4.71
C LYS A 208 28.93 8.08 -3.20
N THR A 209 28.19 7.28 -2.43
CA THR A 209 28.15 7.36 -0.97
C THR A 209 29.53 7.06 -0.38
N LEU A 210 30.18 5.98 -0.83
CA LEU A 210 31.53 5.60 -0.39
C LEU A 210 32.54 6.71 -0.66
N ARG A 211 32.57 7.26 -1.88
CA ARG A 211 33.48 8.35 -2.24
C ARG A 211 33.28 9.61 -1.40
N ARG A 212 32.05 9.89 -0.98
CA ARG A 212 31.71 11.10 -0.21
C ARG A 212 31.94 10.94 1.28
N THR A 213 31.57 9.78 1.83
CA THR A 213 31.44 9.57 3.28
C THR A 213 32.45 8.57 3.84
N GLY A 214 33.14 7.82 2.99
CA GLY A 214 34.03 6.72 3.40
C GLY A 214 33.29 5.44 3.78
N ARG A 215 31.96 5.40 3.70
CA ARG A 215 31.12 4.23 4.03
C ARG A 215 30.08 3.93 2.95
N TYR A 216 29.50 2.75 3.02
CA TYR A 216 28.36 2.38 2.19
C TYR A 216 27.03 2.90 2.77
N LEU A 217 26.02 2.97 1.90
CA LEU A 217 24.64 3.31 2.26
C LEU A 217 23.91 2.03 2.66
N GLN A 218 23.29 2.02 3.84
CA GLN A 218 22.33 0.98 4.19
C GLN A 218 21.05 1.22 3.40
N VAL A 219 20.60 0.25 2.61
CA VAL A 219 19.40 0.37 1.77
C VAL A 219 18.42 -0.75 2.15
N ASP A 220 17.23 -0.34 2.57
CA ASP A 220 16.06 -1.22 2.61
C ASP A 220 15.12 -0.85 1.47
N LEU A 221 14.68 -1.85 0.71
CA LEU A 221 13.64 -1.73 -0.31
C LEU A 221 12.34 -2.29 0.25
N VAL A 222 11.22 -1.63 -0.02
CA VAL A 222 9.90 -2.15 0.27
C VAL A 222 8.95 -1.85 -0.87
N SER A 223 8.11 -2.81 -1.23
CA SER A 223 6.99 -2.61 -2.13
C SER A 223 5.72 -3.13 -1.50
N ASP A 224 4.67 -2.32 -1.59
CA ASP A 224 3.38 -2.41 -0.90
C ASP A 224 2.42 -3.48 -1.42
N HIS A 225 2.54 -3.87 -2.67
CA HIS A 225 1.74 -4.93 -3.27
C HIS A 225 2.40 -5.50 -4.52
N GLY A 226 1.82 -6.59 -5.02
CA GLY A 226 2.21 -7.17 -6.29
C GLY A 226 1.44 -6.58 -7.46
N SER A 227 1.45 -7.31 -8.57
CA SER A 227 0.63 -7.03 -9.75
C SER A 227 0.31 -8.33 -10.44
N THR A 228 -0.90 -8.44 -10.99
CA THR A 228 -1.31 -9.63 -11.74
C THR A 228 -0.50 -9.84 -13.02
N LEU A 229 0.20 -8.81 -13.53
CA LEU A 229 1.06 -8.89 -14.73
C LEU A 229 0.39 -9.51 -15.98
N VAL A 230 -0.94 -9.57 -15.99
CA VAL A 230 -1.76 -10.04 -17.10
C VAL A 230 -2.76 -8.97 -17.49
N ARG A 231 -3.13 -8.95 -18.77
CA ARG A 231 -4.17 -8.05 -19.27
C ARG A 231 -5.53 -8.45 -18.69
N GLY A 232 -6.10 -7.58 -17.85
CA GLY A 232 -7.40 -7.81 -17.24
C GLY A 232 -8.58 -7.71 -18.22
N LYS A 233 -9.62 -8.51 -18.00
CA LYS A 233 -10.95 -8.33 -18.57
C LYS A 233 -11.76 -7.44 -17.64
N VAL A 234 -12.34 -6.37 -18.20
CA VAL A 234 -13.19 -5.47 -17.41
C VAL A 234 -14.48 -6.19 -17.04
N LEU A 235 -14.74 -6.33 -15.74
CA LEU A 235 -16.01 -6.85 -15.24
C LEU A 235 -17.10 -5.79 -15.44
N ALA A 236 -18.18 -6.18 -16.13
CA ALA A 236 -19.32 -5.30 -16.42
C ALA A 236 -20.21 -5.13 -15.17
N LEU A 237 -19.66 -4.55 -14.11
CA LEU A 237 -20.25 -4.53 -12.77
C LEU A 237 -21.71 -4.05 -12.73
N GLU A 238 -22.05 -3.00 -13.49
CA GLU A 238 -23.43 -2.52 -13.61
C GLU A 238 -24.41 -3.55 -14.20
N ARG A 239 -23.96 -4.33 -15.19
CA ARG A 239 -24.76 -5.42 -15.76
C ARG A 239 -24.92 -6.56 -14.76
N GLU A 240 -23.85 -6.92 -14.07
CA GLU A 240 -23.89 -7.98 -13.07
C GLU A 240 -24.76 -7.60 -11.86
N LEU A 241 -24.71 -6.34 -11.42
CA LEU A 241 -25.63 -5.79 -10.41
C LEU A 241 -27.09 -5.92 -10.85
N ALA A 242 -27.41 -5.52 -12.09
CA ALA A 242 -28.78 -5.64 -12.61
C ALA A 242 -29.26 -7.10 -12.66
N GLY A 243 -28.37 -8.04 -12.98
CA GLY A 243 -28.66 -9.48 -12.93
C GLY A 243 -28.98 -10.00 -11.52
N CYS A 244 -28.48 -9.32 -10.48
CA CYS A 244 -28.81 -9.60 -9.08
C CYS A 244 -30.04 -8.83 -8.58
N GLY A 245 -30.74 -8.07 -9.43
CA GLY A 245 -31.84 -7.19 -9.01
C GLY A 245 -31.39 -5.92 -8.31
N LEU A 246 -30.10 -5.57 -8.43
CA LEU A 246 -29.47 -4.41 -7.78
C LEU A 246 -29.26 -3.29 -8.79
N ARG A 247 -29.13 -2.06 -8.29
CA ARG A 247 -28.85 -0.89 -9.12
C ARG A 247 -27.68 -0.09 -8.57
N ARG A 248 -26.84 0.41 -9.47
CA ARG A 248 -25.82 1.39 -9.10
C ARG A 248 -26.50 2.73 -8.79
N SER A 249 -26.27 3.24 -7.60
CA SER A 249 -26.84 4.51 -7.12
C SER A 249 -25.75 5.49 -6.69
N ARG A 250 -26.16 6.75 -6.47
CA ARG A 250 -25.26 7.82 -5.97
C ARG A 250 -25.19 7.87 -4.44
N SER A 251 -26.20 7.30 -3.79
CA SER A 251 -26.43 7.23 -2.35
C SER A 251 -27.17 5.93 -2.05
N VAL A 252 -27.07 5.45 -0.81
CA VAL A 252 -27.88 4.33 -0.31
C VAL A 252 -29.17 4.93 0.24
N ALA A 253 -30.28 4.82 -0.51
CA ALA A 253 -31.58 5.37 -0.12
C ALA A 253 -32.57 4.30 0.33
N GLY A 254 -32.44 3.08 -0.20
CA GLY A 254 -33.23 1.94 0.21
C GLY A 254 -32.73 0.62 -0.38
N PRO A 255 -33.53 -0.45 -0.26
CA PRO A 255 -33.15 -1.78 -0.73
C PRO A 255 -32.72 -1.80 -2.20
N GLY A 256 -31.66 -2.57 -2.47
CA GLY A 256 -31.08 -2.77 -3.79
C GLY A 256 -30.24 -1.62 -4.32
N ASP A 257 -30.08 -0.52 -3.58
CA ASP A 257 -29.10 0.53 -3.91
C ASP A 257 -27.68 0.07 -3.57
N VAL A 258 -26.80 0.10 -4.57
CA VAL A 258 -25.37 -0.18 -4.39
C VAL A 258 -24.56 1.02 -4.83
N VAL A 259 -23.71 1.54 -3.94
CA VAL A 259 -22.80 2.65 -4.20
C VAL A 259 -21.37 2.14 -4.13
N TYR A 260 -20.56 2.48 -5.13
CA TYR A 260 -19.14 2.13 -5.14
C TYR A 260 -18.33 3.15 -5.97
N PRO A 261 -17.12 3.48 -5.54
CA PRO A 261 -16.22 4.33 -6.29
C PRO A 261 -15.57 3.55 -7.46
N LYS A 262 -15.12 4.28 -8.49
CA LYS A 262 -14.25 3.77 -9.57
C LYS A 262 -12.97 4.63 -9.66
N PRO A 263 -12.06 4.54 -8.67
CA PRO A 263 -10.88 5.42 -8.55
C PRO A 263 -9.75 5.10 -9.52
N GLY A 264 -9.72 3.89 -10.09
CA GLY A 264 -8.60 3.36 -10.86
C GLY A 264 -8.99 2.11 -11.64
N ILE A 265 -7.98 1.32 -12.02
CA ILE A 265 -8.10 -0.02 -12.61
C ILE A 265 -7.59 -1.01 -11.57
N VAL A 266 -8.51 -1.65 -10.85
CA VAL A 266 -8.21 -2.45 -9.64
C VAL A 266 -8.85 -3.84 -9.71
N GLY A 267 -8.23 -4.81 -9.05
CA GLY A 267 -8.69 -6.19 -8.86
C GLY A 267 -9.68 -6.37 -7.72
N SER A 268 -10.26 -5.30 -7.19
CA SER A 268 -11.20 -5.35 -6.07
C SER A 268 -12.22 -4.21 -6.13
N VAL A 269 -13.37 -4.37 -5.48
CA VAL A 269 -14.33 -3.28 -5.30
C VAL A 269 -14.96 -3.29 -3.91
N ALA A 270 -15.06 -2.09 -3.32
CA ALA A 270 -15.78 -1.82 -2.09
C ALA A 270 -17.20 -1.36 -2.41
N LEU A 271 -18.19 -2.12 -1.94
CA LEU A 271 -19.61 -1.89 -2.17
C LEU A 271 -20.27 -1.40 -0.87
N MET A 272 -20.99 -0.29 -0.99
CA MET A 272 -21.86 0.26 0.05
C MET A 272 -23.30 -0.01 -0.31
N MET A 273 -24.07 -0.50 0.65
CA MET A 273 -25.48 -0.87 0.49
C MET A 273 -26.17 -0.88 1.85
N ALA A 274 -27.48 -1.12 1.87
CA ALA A 274 -28.18 -1.38 3.13
C ALA A 274 -27.67 -2.70 3.74
N PRO A 275 -27.41 -2.79 5.06
CA PRO A 275 -26.88 -4.01 5.68
C PRO A 275 -27.72 -5.27 5.40
N ALA A 276 -29.05 -5.12 5.33
CA ALA A 276 -29.97 -6.22 5.03
C ALA A 276 -29.77 -6.85 3.63
N ASP A 277 -29.15 -6.12 2.68
CA ASP A 277 -28.89 -6.61 1.33
C ASP A 277 -27.55 -7.36 1.22
N ALA A 278 -26.64 -7.18 2.17
CA ALA A 278 -25.22 -7.53 2.03
C ALA A 278 -24.97 -9.01 1.67
N ASP A 279 -25.58 -9.92 2.42
CA ASP A 279 -25.43 -11.37 2.19
C ASP A 279 -26.02 -11.81 0.84
N ALA A 280 -27.16 -11.25 0.46
CA ALA A 280 -27.81 -11.57 -0.82
C ALA A 280 -26.95 -11.08 -2.00
N VAL A 281 -26.40 -9.87 -1.89
CA VAL A 281 -25.45 -9.32 -2.88
C VAL A 281 -24.21 -10.20 -2.95
N ALA A 282 -23.63 -10.56 -1.81
CA ALA A 282 -22.40 -11.35 -1.76
C ALA A 282 -22.57 -12.73 -2.39
N ARG A 283 -23.66 -13.44 -2.09
CA ARG A 283 -23.97 -14.74 -2.71
C ARG A 283 -24.20 -14.64 -4.21
N CYS A 284 -24.81 -13.55 -4.69
CA CYS A 284 -24.95 -13.33 -6.13
C CYS A 284 -23.58 -13.12 -6.79
N PHE A 285 -22.75 -12.25 -6.20
CA PHE A 285 -21.44 -11.88 -6.73
C PHE A 285 -20.44 -13.04 -6.71
N ALA A 286 -20.44 -13.86 -5.67
CA ALA A 286 -19.56 -15.01 -5.51
C ALA A 286 -19.66 -16.02 -6.68
N ARG A 287 -20.78 -16.02 -7.42
CA ARG A 287 -21.02 -16.89 -8.59
C ARG A 287 -20.63 -16.25 -9.92
N LEU A 288 -20.27 -14.97 -9.95
CA LEU A 288 -19.96 -14.26 -11.19
C LEU A 288 -18.61 -14.72 -11.75
N PRO A 289 -18.50 -14.90 -13.09
CA PRO A 289 -17.23 -15.14 -13.73
C PRO A 289 -16.23 -14.01 -13.43
N GLY A 290 -15.06 -14.36 -12.90
CA GLY A 290 -14.00 -13.41 -12.56
C GLY A 290 -14.03 -12.87 -11.14
N VAL A 291 -15.01 -13.26 -10.33
CA VAL A 291 -14.96 -13.05 -8.87
C VAL A 291 -14.19 -14.21 -8.23
N ASP A 292 -13.18 -13.85 -7.42
CA ASP A 292 -12.37 -14.77 -6.64
C ASP A 292 -13.06 -15.12 -5.32
N LEU A 293 -13.44 -14.09 -4.57
CA LEU A 293 -14.25 -14.21 -3.36
C LEU A 293 -14.97 -12.90 -3.06
N VAL A 294 -15.97 -12.98 -2.20
CA VAL A 294 -16.66 -11.84 -1.62
C VAL A 294 -16.57 -11.93 -0.10
N ALA A 295 -16.25 -10.82 0.55
CA ALA A 295 -16.20 -10.69 1.99
C ALA A 295 -17.28 -9.71 2.46
N VAL A 296 -18.00 -10.08 3.52
CA VAL A 296 -19.07 -9.29 4.12
C VAL A 296 -18.75 -9.07 5.59
N ASP A 297 -18.90 -7.83 6.02
CA ASP A 297 -18.75 -7.44 7.41
C ASP A 297 -19.99 -7.79 8.23
N HIS A 298 -19.86 -8.71 9.18
CA HIS A 298 -20.87 -9.08 10.18
C HIS A 298 -20.54 -8.51 11.57
N ASP A 299 -19.70 -7.47 11.63
CA ASP A 299 -19.25 -6.75 12.83
C ASP A 299 -18.36 -7.57 13.79
N ASP A 300 -18.76 -8.78 14.20
CA ASP A 300 -17.96 -9.68 15.05
C ASP A 300 -17.17 -10.75 14.25
N SER A 301 -17.48 -10.83 12.97
CA SER A 301 -16.94 -11.81 12.03
C SER A 301 -17.02 -11.26 10.61
N VAL A 302 -16.26 -11.90 9.71
CA VAL A 302 -16.27 -11.63 8.29
C VAL A 302 -16.75 -12.88 7.58
N LEU A 303 -17.91 -12.80 6.95
CA LEU A 303 -18.41 -13.86 6.08
C LEU A 303 -17.64 -13.81 4.75
N VAL A 304 -17.08 -14.95 4.36
CA VAL A 304 -16.35 -15.13 3.10
C VAL A 304 -17.13 -16.11 2.24
N ILE A 305 -17.39 -15.73 0.99
CA ILE A 305 -18.17 -16.51 0.03
C ILE A 305 -17.41 -16.58 -1.29
N ASN A 306 -17.28 -17.77 -1.86
CA ASN A 306 -16.95 -17.94 -3.26
C ASN A 306 -17.74 -19.12 -3.85
N ARG A 307 -17.36 -19.57 -5.05
CA ARG A 307 -18.02 -20.72 -5.71
C ARG A 307 -17.83 -22.05 -4.97
N ASP A 308 -16.80 -22.14 -4.14
CA ASP A 308 -16.37 -23.37 -3.48
C ASP A 308 -16.88 -23.48 -2.03
N GLY A 309 -17.50 -22.43 -1.48
CA GLY A 309 -18.11 -22.49 -0.16
C GLY A 309 -18.33 -21.16 0.54
N GLU A 310 -18.67 -21.28 1.83
CA GLU A 310 -18.90 -20.18 2.77
C GLU A 310 -18.21 -20.47 4.09
N ALA A 311 -17.59 -19.43 4.67
CA ALA A 311 -16.94 -19.53 5.97
C ALA A 311 -16.93 -18.19 6.69
N ASN A 312 -16.80 -18.21 8.01
CA ASN A 312 -16.59 -17.02 8.84
C ASN A 312 -15.13 -16.94 9.28
N VAL A 313 -14.58 -15.73 9.26
CA VAL A 313 -13.29 -15.35 9.85
C VAL A 313 -13.54 -14.41 11.02
N ARG A 314 -12.89 -14.61 12.17
CA ARG A 314 -12.99 -13.69 13.31
C ARG A 314 -11.66 -13.53 14.03
N LEU A 315 -11.50 -12.41 14.73
CA LEU A 315 -10.43 -12.27 15.73
C LEU A 315 -10.79 -13.06 17.00
N ILE A 316 -9.80 -13.71 17.59
CA ILE A 316 -9.92 -14.34 18.91
C ILE A 316 -9.29 -13.39 19.92
N GLU A 317 -10.14 -12.80 20.77
CA GLU A 317 -9.71 -11.87 21.80
C GLU A 317 -9.11 -12.58 23.03
N GLY A 318 -8.36 -11.82 23.84
CA GLY A 318 -7.86 -12.28 25.14
C GLY A 318 -6.49 -12.98 25.14
N GLY A 319 -5.86 -13.13 23.97
CA GLY A 319 -4.50 -13.66 23.85
C GLY A 319 -3.40 -12.59 23.91
N LEU A 320 -2.19 -12.97 24.35
CA LEU A 320 -0.99 -12.13 24.27
C LEU A 320 -0.53 -11.86 22.83
N ARG A 321 -0.99 -12.68 21.88
CA ARG A 321 -0.71 -12.59 20.45
C ARG A 321 -2.02 -12.63 19.70
N GLU A 322 -2.08 -11.85 18.62
CA GLU A 322 -3.20 -11.87 17.68
C GLU A 322 -3.45 -13.30 17.20
N SER A 323 -4.71 -13.73 17.24
CA SER A 323 -5.13 -15.07 16.83
C SER A 323 -6.46 -14.99 16.09
N PHE A 324 -6.67 -15.88 15.13
CA PHE A 324 -7.84 -15.85 14.26
C PHE A 324 -8.58 -17.18 14.29
N GLY A 325 -9.92 -17.09 14.26
CA GLY A 325 -10.84 -18.21 14.11
C GLY A 325 -11.33 -18.32 12.67
N TYR A 326 -11.44 -19.54 12.16
CA TYR A 326 -11.98 -19.88 10.85
C TYR A 326 -13.03 -20.98 11.00
N ARG A 327 -14.28 -20.68 10.62
CA ARG A 327 -15.40 -21.62 10.71
C ARG A 327 -16.06 -21.80 9.35
N VAL A 328 -15.91 -22.98 8.78
CA VAL A 328 -16.59 -23.37 7.54
C VAL A 328 -18.09 -23.54 7.81
N LYS A 329 -18.92 -22.95 6.95
CA LYS A 329 -20.37 -23.19 6.87
C LYS A 329 -20.71 -24.21 5.79
N SER A 330 -20.04 -24.13 4.65
CA SER A 330 -20.15 -25.09 3.55
C SER A 330 -18.88 -25.06 2.70
N GLY A 331 -18.48 -26.20 2.14
CA GLY A 331 -17.30 -26.28 1.26
C GLY A 331 -16.01 -25.83 1.95
N ASP A 332 -15.16 -25.07 1.27
CA ASP A 332 -13.97 -24.42 1.86
C ASP A 332 -13.51 -23.25 0.98
N PRO A 333 -14.07 -22.05 1.13
CA PRO A 333 -13.81 -20.94 0.21
C PRO A 333 -12.35 -20.45 0.25
N LEU A 334 -11.63 -20.71 1.34
CA LEU A 334 -10.26 -20.27 1.50
C LEU A 334 -9.24 -21.40 1.29
N GLY A 335 -9.67 -22.66 1.26
CA GLY A 335 -8.81 -23.83 1.13
C GLY A 335 -8.02 -24.15 2.41
N LEU A 336 -8.54 -23.76 3.57
CA LEU A 336 -7.79 -23.77 4.83
C LEU A 336 -7.96 -25.06 5.61
N LEU A 337 -8.95 -25.90 5.29
CA LEU A 337 -9.12 -27.20 5.91
C LEU A 337 -7.91 -28.12 5.66
N ALA A 338 -7.19 -27.92 4.56
CA ALA A 338 -5.95 -28.63 4.26
C ALA A 338 -4.82 -28.38 5.28
N TRP A 339 -4.92 -27.32 6.09
CA TRP A 339 -3.96 -26.92 7.12
C TRP A 339 -4.45 -27.24 8.54
N ALA A 340 -5.62 -27.88 8.67
CA ALA A 340 -6.18 -28.28 9.95
C ALA A 340 -5.34 -29.38 10.61
N THR A 341 -5.11 -29.24 11.91
CA THR A 341 -4.47 -30.22 12.76
C THR A 341 -5.30 -30.41 14.03
N ALA A 342 -5.08 -31.51 14.75
CA ALA A 342 -5.76 -31.71 16.03
C ALA A 342 -5.48 -30.58 17.05
N SER A 343 -4.34 -29.90 16.96
CA SER A 343 -3.96 -28.83 17.89
C SER A 343 -4.60 -27.47 17.58
N ASN A 344 -5.10 -27.26 16.37
CA ASN A 344 -5.75 -26.00 15.97
C ASN A 344 -7.26 -26.15 15.81
N SER A 345 -7.83 -27.33 16.04
CA SER A 345 -9.27 -27.57 15.98
C SER A 345 -9.89 -27.40 17.37
N ALA A 346 -10.78 -26.42 17.52
CA ALA A 346 -11.60 -26.28 18.71
C ALA A 346 -12.70 -27.35 18.74
N ALA A 347 -13.25 -27.60 19.93
CA ALA A 347 -14.28 -28.63 20.14
C ALA A 347 -15.57 -28.38 19.34
N ASP A 348 -15.83 -27.13 18.95
CA ASP A 348 -16.97 -26.71 18.13
C ASP A 348 -16.70 -26.79 16.62
N GLY A 349 -15.53 -27.31 16.21
CA GLY A 349 -15.13 -27.44 14.82
C GLY A 349 -14.56 -26.17 14.19
N GLU A 350 -14.37 -25.10 14.95
CA GLU A 350 -13.64 -23.91 14.48
C GLU A 350 -12.14 -24.14 14.50
N LEU A 351 -11.45 -23.73 13.44
CA LEU A 351 -9.99 -23.74 13.39
C LEU A 351 -9.43 -22.44 13.95
N GLN A 352 -8.42 -22.52 14.82
CA GLN A 352 -7.83 -21.40 15.53
C GLN A 352 -6.31 -21.39 15.40
N TRP A 353 -5.74 -20.26 14.99
CA TRP A 353 -4.29 -20.09 14.85
C TRP A 353 -3.82 -18.78 15.46
N SER A 354 -2.59 -18.77 15.99
CA SER A 354 -1.90 -17.51 16.16
C SER A 354 -1.58 -16.91 14.80
N ALA A 355 -1.56 -15.59 14.71
CA ALA A 355 -1.35 -14.92 13.44
C ALA A 355 0.03 -15.23 12.82
N SER A 356 1.06 -15.47 13.65
CA SER A 356 2.39 -15.89 13.18
C SER A 356 2.37 -17.31 12.57
N GLN A 357 1.74 -18.27 13.26
CA GLN A 357 1.61 -19.65 12.75
C GLN A 357 0.84 -19.65 11.42
N TRP A 358 -0.19 -18.82 11.35
CA TRP A 358 -1.02 -18.69 10.18
C TRP A 358 -0.31 -18.06 8.98
N PHE A 359 0.41 -16.96 9.22
CA PHE A 359 1.20 -16.29 8.20
C PHE A 359 2.23 -17.25 7.58
N ASP A 360 2.99 -17.98 8.41
CA ASP A 360 3.99 -18.94 7.93
C ASP A 360 3.38 -20.08 7.12
N ALA A 361 2.20 -20.58 7.51
CA ALA A 361 1.51 -21.65 6.79
C ALA A 361 0.97 -21.19 5.43
N THR A 362 0.58 -19.91 5.29
CA THR A 362 -0.20 -19.46 4.12
C THR A 362 0.49 -18.45 3.22
N LYS A 363 1.69 -17.97 3.55
CA LYS A 363 2.44 -17.00 2.74
C LYS A 363 2.69 -17.41 1.29
N ASP A 364 2.67 -18.72 1.00
CA ASP A 364 2.83 -19.29 -0.35
C ASP A 364 1.53 -19.79 -0.99
N SER A 365 0.41 -19.68 -0.29
CA SER A 365 -0.89 -20.14 -0.80
C SER A 365 -1.43 -19.22 -1.90
N ALA A 366 -2.54 -19.65 -2.53
CA ALA A 366 -3.24 -18.86 -3.53
C ALA A 366 -3.71 -17.48 -3.01
N ARG A 367 -3.90 -17.34 -1.70
CA ARG A 367 -4.30 -16.09 -1.03
C ARG A 367 -3.47 -15.94 0.25
N PRO A 368 -2.31 -15.26 0.21
CA PRO A 368 -1.42 -15.14 1.37
C PRO A 368 -2.08 -14.43 2.55
N ASP A 369 -1.84 -14.96 3.75
CA ASP A 369 -2.33 -14.45 5.05
C ASP A 369 -3.82 -14.03 5.05
N PRO A 370 -4.74 -14.92 4.64
CA PRO A 370 -6.08 -14.46 4.27
C PRO A 370 -6.92 -14.05 5.49
N LEU A 371 -6.73 -14.70 6.66
CA LEU A 371 -7.53 -14.43 7.86
C LEU A 371 -7.29 -13.01 8.39
N ARG A 372 -6.02 -12.63 8.58
CA ARG A 372 -5.67 -11.29 9.06
C ARG A 372 -6.13 -10.23 8.07
N ARG A 373 -5.84 -10.42 6.78
CA ARG A 373 -6.19 -9.46 5.72
C ARG A 373 -7.70 -9.24 5.63
N LEU A 374 -8.50 -10.30 5.67
CA LEU A 374 -9.96 -10.22 5.64
C LEU A 374 -10.51 -9.51 6.88
N TRP A 375 -10.05 -9.89 8.07
CA TRP A 375 -10.48 -9.25 9.31
C TRP A 375 -10.16 -7.75 9.31
N ARG A 376 -8.89 -7.40 9.07
CA ARG A 376 -8.40 -6.02 9.13
C ARG A 376 -9.02 -5.12 8.06
N ALA A 377 -9.39 -5.67 6.91
CA ALA A 377 -10.08 -4.94 5.84
C ALA A 377 -11.34 -4.21 6.33
N PHE A 378 -12.04 -4.78 7.31
CA PHE A 378 -13.20 -4.16 7.95
C PHE A 378 -12.86 -3.58 9.33
N HIS A 379 -11.81 -4.07 9.98
CA HIS A 379 -11.43 -3.74 11.35
C HIS A 379 -10.05 -3.09 11.41
N GLY A 380 -10.01 -1.78 11.20
CA GLY A 380 -8.84 -0.93 11.49
C GLY A 380 -7.91 -0.62 10.30
N SER A 381 -8.09 -1.24 9.13
CA SER A 381 -7.35 -0.81 7.92
C SER A 381 -7.82 0.54 7.37
N VAL A 382 -9.06 0.94 7.64
CA VAL A 382 -9.65 2.21 7.19
C VAL A 382 -10.61 2.75 8.25
N LYS A 383 -10.86 4.06 8.26
CA LYS A 383 -11.82 4.66 9.21
C LYS A 383 -13.28 4.40 8.84
N HIS A 384 -13.59 4.29 7.55
CA HIS A 384 -14.93 4.05 7.06
C HIS A 384 -14.94 2.80 6.15
N PRO A 385 -14.97 1.59 6.74
CA PRO A 385 -14.99 0.35 5.98
C PRO A 385 -16.29 0.22 5.19
N SER A 386 -16.23 -0.54 4.09
CA SER A 386 -17.42 -0.91 3.34
C SER A 386 -18.15 -2.08 3.99
N LYS A 387 -19.41 -2.33 3.59
CA LYS A 387 -20.11 -3.54 4.06
C LYS A 387 -19.78 -4.79 3.24
N VAL A 388 -19.41 -4.64 1.97
CA VAL A 388 -19.01 -5.77 1.12
C VAL A 388 -17.74 -5.40 0.34
N LEU A 389 -16.74 -6.28 0.39
CA LEU A 389 -15.55 -6.25 -0.46
C LEU A 389 -15.58 -7.42 -1.44
N VAL A 390 -15.36 -7.14 -2.72
CA VAL A 390 -15.26 -8.15 -3.76
C VAL A 390 -13.80 -8.23 -4.21
N SER A 391 -13.21 -9.41 -4.13
CA SER A 391 -11.92 -9.76 -4.73
C SER A 391 -12.15 -10.36 -6.11
N LEU A 392 -11.41 -9.91 -7.11
CA LEU A 392 -11.45 -10.45 -8.46
C LEU A 392 -10.34 -11.47 -8.66
N SER A 393 -10.59 -12.44 -9.54
CA SER A 393 -9.57 -13.38 -10.00
C SER A 393 -8.52 -12.67 -10.86
N ASP A 394 -7.31 -13.22 -10.89
CA ASP A 394 -6.27 -12.73 -11.80
C ASP A 394 -6.77 -12.72 -13.25
N GLY A 395 -6.47 -11.64 -13.97
CA GLY A 395 -7.01 -11.41 -15.31
C GLY A 395 -8.41 -10.78 -15.33
N TYR A 396 -8.97 -10.35 -14.19
CA TYR A 396 -10.15 -9.49 -14.13
C TYR A 396 -9.86 -8.17 -13.43
N GLU A 397 -10.62 -7.14 -13.80
CA GLU A 397 -10.46 -5.80 -13.23
C GLU A 397 -11.77 -5.01 -13.27
N ILE A 398 -11.85 -3.98 -12.43
CA ILE A 398 -12.85 -2.91 -12.51
C ILE A 398 -12.10 -1.62 -12.79
N GLY A 399 -12.57 -0.88 -13.80
CA GLY A 399 -11.89 0.31 -14.27
C GLY A 399 -12.80 1.53 -14.39
N ASN A 400 -12.22 2.71 -14.15
CA ASN A 400 -12.80 3.96 -14.60
C ASN A 400 -12.78 4.01 -16.15
N PRO A 401 -13.91 4.26 -16.83
CA PRO A 401 -13.96 4.28 -18.30
C PRO A 401 -12.94 5.21 -18.96
N ALA A 402 -12.68 6.38 -18.39
CA ALA A 402 -11.71 7.34 -18.94
C ALA A 402 -10.27 6.82 -18.84
N LEU A 403 -9.90 6.21 -17.70
CA LEU A 403 -8.58 5.59 -17.52
C LEU A 403 -8.42 4.35 -18.39
N LEU A 404 -9.48 3.55 -18.54
CA LEU A 404 -9.51 2.41 -19.45
C LEU A 404 -9.27 2.85 -20.90
N ALA A 405 -9.90 3.96 -21.33
CA ALA A 405 -9.70 4.52 -22.66
C ALA A 405 -8.26 5.06 -22.86
N LEU A 406 -7.68 5.71 -21.85
CA LEU A 406 -6.32 6.23 -21.93
C LEU A 406 -5.26 5.11 -21.95
N SER A 407 -5.45 4.08 -21.12
CA SER A 407 -4.52 2.95 -20.99
C SER A 407 -4.59 1.97 -22.16
N SER A 408 -5.74 1.82 -22.82
CA SER A 408 -5.90 0.91 -23.96
C SER A 408 -4.98 1.25 -25.15
N LEU A 409 -4.55 2.51 -25.27
CA LEU A 409 -3.64 3.00 -26.30
C LEU A 409 -2.17 2.63 -26.07
N ARG A 410 -1.77 2.33 -24.82
CA ARG A 410 -0.37 2.08 -24.45
C ARG A 410 -0.11 0.68 -23.88
N GLY A 411 -1.17 -0.13 -23.79
CA GLY A 411 -1.13 -1.44 -23.17
C GLY A 411 -1.54 -1.38 -21.70
N ARG A 412 -2.15 -2.48 -21.25
CA ARG A 412 -2.66 -2.66 -19.89
C ARG A 412 -2.34 -4.10 -19.50
N PHE A 413 -1.40 -4.25 -18.60
CA PHE A 413 -0.73 -5.52 -18.37
C PHE A 413 -0.81 -5.99 -16.93
N GLY A 414 -1.69 -5.45 -16.09
CA GLY A 414 -1.83 -5.93 -14.72
C GLY A 414 -2.69 -5.02 -13.89
N THR A 415 -3.13 -5.54 -12.76
CA THR A 415 -3.82 -4.79 -11.72
C THR A 415 -3.40 -5.30 -10.34
N HIS A 416 -3.83 -4.62 -9.30
CA HIS A 416 -3.63 -4.97 -7.90
C HIS A 416 -4.94 -4.76 -7.12
N GLY A 417 -5.01 -5.21 -5.87
CA GLY A 417 -6.18 -5.00 -5.00
C GLY A 417 -6.91 -6.28 -4.58
N SER A 418 -6.80 -7.37 -5.34
CA SER A 418 -7.42 -8.67 -5.00
C SER A 418 -6.71 -9.39 -3.86
N MET A 419 -7.34 -10.46 -3.34
CA MET A 419 -6.76 -11.37 -2.36
C MET A 419 -5.71 -12.32 -2.95
N THR A 420 -5.64 -12.42 -4.29
CA THR A 420 -4.79 -13.36 -5.00
C THR A 420 -3.31 -13.11 -4.72
N ARG A 421 -2.52 -14.18 -4.71
CA ARG A 421 -1.07 -14.12 -4.48
C ARG A 421 -0.38 -13.08 -5.36
N MET A 422 -0.67 -13.07 -6.67
CA MET A 422 -0.01 -12.16 -7.61
C MET A 422 -0.27 -10.68 -7.30
N ALA A 423 -1.50 -10.31 -6.92
CA ALA A 423 -1.83 -8.94 -6.56
C ALA A 423 -1.34 -8.54 -5.16
N SER A 424 -1.07 -9.52 -4.29
CA SER A 424 -0.81 -9.29 -2.86
C SER A 424 0.68 -9.26 -2.50
N LEU A 425 1.52 -9.96 -3.25
CA LEU A 425 2.94 -10.11 -2.89
C LEU A 425 3.81 -9.00 -3.48
N GLY A 426 4.15 -8.03 -2.62
CA GLY A 426 5.25 -7.10 -2.82
C GLY A 426 6.57 -7.67 -2.29
N VAL A 427 7.61 -6.83 -2.31
CA VAL A 427 8.99 -7.16 -1.93
C VAL A 427 9.37 -6.44 -0.64
N ILE A 428 10.13 -7.09 0.23
CA ILE A 428 10.99 -6.40 1.19
C ILE A 428 12.41 -6.97 1.10
N ALA A 429 13.41 -6.11 1.01
CA ALA A 429 14.81 -6.53 0.85
C ALA A 429 15.76 -5.55 1.52
N SER A 430 16.94 -6.01 1.90
CA SER A 430 17.96 -5.17 2.53
C SER A 430 19.37 -5.59 2.13
N ASN A 431 20.27 -4.61 2.00
CA ASN A 431 21.67 -4.86 1.69
C ASN A 431 22.56 -5.03 2.93
N TRP A 432 22.02 -4.86 4.13
CA TRP A 432 22.82 -4.81 5.35
C TRP A 432 22.34 -5.78 6.45
N ARG A 433 21.21 -6.47 6.20
CA ARG A 433 20.67 -7.52 7.07
C ARG A 433 19.70 -8.41 6.30
N GLU A 434 19.45 -9.59 6.84
CA GLU A 434 18.30 -10.40 6.43
C GLU A 434 17.01 -9.81 7.00
N ILE A 435 15.94 -9.92 6.22
CA ILE A 435 14.58 -9.55 6.64
C ILE A 435 13.70 -10.80 6.46
N PRO A 436 12.89 -11.20 7.47
CA PRO A 436 11.96 -12.30 7.30
C PRO A 436 10.80 -11.91 6.36
N ASP A 437 10.04 -12.90 5.91
CA ASP A 437 8.73 -12.61 5.29
C ASP A 437 7.86 -11.84 6.30
N VAL A 438 7.17 -10.80 5.84
CA VAL A 438 6.31 -9.96 6.66
C VAL A 438 5.00 -9.67 5.94
N ASP A 439 3.97 -9.33 6.70
CA ASP A 439 2.81 -8.63 6.17
C ASP A 439 3.00 -7.10 6.26
N ALA A 440 2.03 -6.34 5.76
CA ALA A 440 2.10 -4.88 5.73
C ALA A 440 2.29 -4.25 7.13
N TRP A 441 1.72 -4.83 8.19
CA TRP A 441 1.89 -4.32 9.55
C TRP A 441 3.24 -4.72 10.16
N GLY A 442 3.69 -5.95 9.94
CA GLY A 442 5.01 -6.43 10.35
C GLY A 442 6.15 -5.72 9.61
N ALA A 443 5.90 -5.22 8.40
CA ALA A 443 6.87 -4.41 7.66
C ALA A 443 7.24 -3.12 8.42
N ASN A 444 6.32 -2.55 9.21
CA ASN A 444 6.64 -1.40 10.05
C ASN A 444 7.71 -1.74 11.09
N GLU A 445 7.50 -2.80 11.86
CA GLU A 445 8.48 -3.29 12.84
C GLU A 445 9.81 -3.62 12.14
N ALA A 446 9.74 -4.29 10.98
CA ALA A 446 10.91 -4.70 10.22
C ALA A 446 11.70 -3.53 9.62
N LEU A 447 11.11 -2.36 9.40
CA LEU A 447 11.77 -1.19 8.82
C LEU A 447 12.06 -0.09 9.86
N PHE A 448 11.19 0.09 10.85
CA PHE A 448 11.20 1.24 11.75
C PHE A 448 11.22 0.85 13.23
N GLY A 449 11.24 -0.44 13.55
CA GLY A 449 11.34 -0.92 14.94
C GLY A 449 12.63 -0.46 15.63
N ASP A 450 12.56 -0.25 16.95
CA ASP A 450 13.65 0.29 17.75
C ASP A 450 14.95 -0.52 17.63
N THR A 451 14.83 -1.84 17.52
CA THR A 451 15.98 -2.74 17.35
C THR A 451 16.67 -2.54 16.01
N VAL A 452 15.91 -2.30 14.94
CA VAL A 452 16.41 -2.01 13.59
C VAL A 452 17.10 -0.65 13.57
N LEU A 453 16.47 0.37 14.15
CA LEU A 453 17.05 1.72 14.25
C LEU A 453 18.33 1.73 15.09
N ALA A 454 18.34 1.01 16.22
CA ALA A 454 19.53 0.89 17.06
C ALA A 454 20.66 0.13 16.34
N ARG A 455 20.35 -0.90 15.55
CA ARG A 455 21.33 -1.65 14.76
C ARG A 455 21.90 -0.83 13.61
N SER A 456 21.05 -0.12 12.87
CA SER A 456 21.44 0.80 11.78
C SER A 456 22.53 1.79 12.23
N ARG A 457 22.41 2.31 13.46
CA ARG A 457 23.38 3.22 14.08
C ARG A 457 24.70 2.54 14.49
N ARG A 458 24.69 1.25 14.82
CA ARG A 458 25.89 0.50 15.26
C ARG A 458 26.69 -0.10 14.11
N ASP A 459 26.02 -0.68 13.12
CA ASP A 459 26.64 -1.48 12.05
C ASP A 459 27.21 -0.58 10.94
N ALA A 460 27.88 0.50 11.34
CA ALA A 460 28.33 1.58 10.47
C ALA A 460 29.30 1.13 9.36
N ASP A 461 29.99 0.00 9.56
CA ASP A 461 31.14 -0.44 8.76
C ASP A 461 30.99 -1.85 8.16
N SER A 462 29.92 -2.59 8.47
CA SER A 462 29.74 -3.99 8.01
C SER A 462 28.55 -4.12 7.07
N ILE A 463 28.79 -4.08 5.76
CA ILE A 463 27.81 -4.46 4.74
C ILE A 463 28.26 -5.78 4.11
N SER A 464 27.33 -6.71 3.94
CA SER A 464 27.60 -8.06 3.44
C SER A 464 28.11 -7.99 1.99
N GLY A 465 29.04 -8.88 1.64
CA GLY A 465 29.35 -9.20 0.24
C GLY A 465 30.21 -8.21 -0.56
N TRP A 466 30.85 -7.19 0.04
CA TRP A 466 31.76 -6.31 -0.70
C TRP A 466 33.06 -7.01 -1.13
N THR A 467 33.02 -7.65 -2.29
CA THR A 467 34.16 -7.73 -3.21
C THR A 467 33.79 -6.96 -4.47
N ILE A 468 34.42 -5.81 -4.66
CA ILE A 468 34.31 -4.99 -5.89
C ILE A 468 34.75 -5.85 -7.08
N PRO A 469 33.92 -6.10 -8.10
CA PRO A 469 34.43 -6.53 -9.39
C PRO A 469 35.30 -5.38 -9.93
N ARG A 470 36.62 -5.56 -9.91
CA ARG A 470 37.54 -4.64 -10.56
C ARG A 470 37.16 -4.61 -12.04
N SER A 471 36.82 -3.43 -12.53
CA SER A 471 36.50 -3.05 -13.91
C SER A 471 35.06 -3.33 -14.39
N PHE A 472 34.31 -2.24 -14.59
CA PHE A 472 33.31 -2.16 -15.65
C PHE A 472 33.96 -1.54 -16.89
N PRO A 473 33.70 -2.06 -18.10
CA PRO A 473 34.05 -1.36 -19.33
C PRO A 473 33.28 -0.04 -19.36
N SER A 474 33.97 1.06 -19.62
CA SER A 474 33.35 2.36 -19.89
C SER A 474 32.31 2.21 -21.01
N VAL A 475 31.04 2.42 -20.71
CA VAL A 475 30.00 2.56 -21.74
C VAL A 475 30.23 3.90 -22.43
N THR A 476 31.09 3.92 -23.43
CA THR A 476 31.13 4.99 -24.43
C THR A 476 29.81 4.96 -25.17
N SER A 477 29.11 6.11 -25.16
CA SER A 477 27.85 6.34 -25.86
C SER A 477 27.99 6.07 -27.36
N ALA A 478 27.60 4.88 -27.82
CA ALA A 478 27.35 4.66 -29.24
C ALA A 478 25.97 5.23 -29.57
N ARG A 479 25.93 6.34 -30.32
CA ARG A 479 24.69 6.83 -30.94
C ARG A 479 24.16 5.75 -31.90
N PRO A 480 22.84 5.53 -31.97
CA PRO A 480 22.27 4.66 -33.00
C PRO A 480 22.47 5.31 -34.37
N THR A 481 23.06 4.56 -35.30
CA THR A 481 23.03 4.88 -36.73
C THR A 481 21.62 4.65 -37.28
N PRO A 482 21.11 5.54 -38.15
CA PRO A 482 19.79 5.35 -38.77
C PRO A 482 19.83 4.20 -39.79
N PRO A 483 18.69 3.52 -40.02
CA PRO A 483 18.62 2.42 -40.97
C PRO A 483 18.84 2.92 -42.40
N ALA A 484 19.70 2.23 -43.13
CA ALA A 484 19.91 2.46 -44.55
C ALA A 484 18.63 2.12 -45.32
N SER A 485 18.16 3.07 -46.12
CA SER A 485 17.16 2.86 -47.16
C SER A 485 17.76 1.97 -48.26
N GLY A 486 17.19 0.79 -48.45
CA GLY A 486 17.48 -0.10 -49.57
C GLY A 486 16.23 -0.26 -50.45
N HIS A 487 16.44 -0.05 -51.75
CA HIS A 487 15.49 -0.14 -52.86
C HIS A 487 14.87 -1.52 -53.06
#